data_AF-A0A3D3HBR1-F1
#
_entry.id   AF-A0A3D3HBR1-F1
#
_cell.length_a   1.000
_cell.length_b   1.000
_cell.length_c   1.000
_cell.angle_alpha   90.00
_cell.angle_beta   90.00
_cell.angle_gamma   90.00
#
_symmetry.space_group_name_H-M   'P 1'
#
loop_
_entity.id
_entity.type
_entity.pdbx_description
1 polymer ?
#
loop_
_entity_poly.entity_id
_entity_poly.type
_entity_poly.pdbx_seq_one_letter_code
_entity_poly.pdbx_strand_id
1 'polypeptide(L)'
;MSKFTFKQKLTTLMLAVLGAILVPAAIALAGWGPGRPSFTWNSPPNYITFNSFTNNPVAGDERPFFSGKVSSAPGNVVDLIQVNDNDQLTLRVYFHNNAAANLNLVAKNTKVRISLPKTPSTYTWSSAYISADNANPGIVSDSVDLAGSQPFTVEYIPGSAILQNNVFPNGTPLSDSIVSTGALVGYNAIDGNVPGCEQFSGWVTIKIKVKMQSIVTPAYACTLLDVKAQPNRKVDAAVNYTTSGGATFKNVTFDWGDGSTPLLTTNTSASYTYAKDGTYSVKATVKFDVSGTEQAATSVECSKQVTFTTPVTPPVVQPPAKLPVTGPGSTAAALFVGVSAFASIFHYLWSGRKFDL
;
A
#
# COMPACT_ATOMS: atom_id res chain seq x y z
N MET A 1 -36.91 13.98 50.43
CA MET A 1 -37.25 12.74 49.69
C MET A 1 -37.30 13.14 48.22
N SER A 2 -36.53 12.63 47.27
CA SER A 2 -35.86 11.35 47.08
C SER A 2 -34.59 11.58 46.24
N LYS A 3 -33.54 10.79 46.51
CA LYS A 3 -32.30 10.70 45.75
C LYS A 3 -32.55 9.97 44.44
N PHE A 4 -31.95 10.40 43.33
CA PHE A 4 -31.57 9.49 42.24
C PHE A 4 -30.25 9.93 41.60
N THR A 5 -29.20 9.22 41.99
CA THR A 5 -27.86 9.21 41.36
C THR A 5 -27.90 8.37 40.10
N PHE A 6 -27.46 8.91 38.96
CA PHE A 6 -27.13 8.12 37.77
C PHE A 6 -25.66 8.36 37.39
N LYS A 7 -24.82 7.35 37.63
CA LYS A 7 -23.44 7.28 37.13
C LYS A 7 -23.50 6.90 35.65
N GLN A 8 -23.21 7.83 34.74
CA GLN A 8 -22.89 7.49 33.36
C GLN A 8 -21.38 7.27 33.21
N LYS A 9 -21.02 6.06 32.80
CA LYS A 9 -19.68 5.68 32.37
C LYS A 9 -19.36 6.43 31.08
N LEU A 10 -18.37 7.30 31.13
CA LEU A 10 -17.82 7.99 29.97
C LEU A 10 -17.03 6.96 29.14
N THR A 11 -17.65 6.43 28.10
CA THR A 11 -16.97 5.59 27.09
C THR A 11 -16.73 6.49 25.90
N THR A 12 -15.56 7.13 25.84
CA THR A 12 -15.20 8.05 24.76
C THR A 12 -14.86 7.25 23.52
N LEU A 13 -15.85 7.05 22.66
CA LEU A 13 -15.68 6.60 21.28
C LEU A 13 -15.09 7.79 20.50
N MET A 14 -13.77 7.81 20.27
CA MET A 14 -13.17 8.77 19.34
C MET A 14 -13.60 8.40 17.91
N LEU A 15 -14.68 9.01 17.43
CA LEU A 15 -14.92 9.16 16.00
C LEU A 15 -13.86 10.13 15.46
N ALA A 16 -12.79 9.59 14.88
CA ALA A 16 -11.95 10.36 13.99
C ALA A 16 -12.75 10.59 12.69
N VAL A 17 -13.46 11.72 12.63
CA VAL A 17 -14.02 12.24 11.39
C VAL A 17 -12.82 12.71 10.56
N LEU A 18 -12.27 11.82 9.72
CA LEU A 18 -11.45 12.22 8.60
C LEU A 18 -12.35 13.00 7.64
N GLY A 19 -12.37 14.33 7.83
CA GLY A 19 -12.87 15.25 6.82
C GLY A 19 -11.99 15.11 5.58
N ALA A 20 -12.39 14.26 4.65
CA ALA A 20 -11.88 14.30 3.30
C ALA A 20 -12.31 15.62 2.70
N ILE A 21 -11.40 16.61 2.72
CA ILE A 21 -11.49 17.76 1.84
C ILE A 21 -11.29 17.19 0.44
N LEU A 22 -12.40 16.78 -0.18
CA LEU A 22 -12.50 16.58 -1.61
C LEU A 22 -12.28 17.96 -2.23
N VAL A 23 -11.02 18.32 -2.44
CA VAL A 23 -10.70 19.26 -3.51
C VAL A 23 -11.20 18.56 -4.77
N PRO A 24 -12.20 19.09 -5.49
CA PRO A 24 -12.43 18.61 -6.83
C PRO A 24 -11.18 19.01 -7.58
N ALA A 25 -10.26 18.05 -7.78
CA ALA A 25 -9.30 18.18 -8.86
C ALA A 25 -10.18 18.51 -10.07
N ALA A 26 -9.98 19.69 -10.66
CA ALA A 26 -10.72 20.09 -11.85
C ALA A 26 -10.51 18.97 -12.88
N ILE A 27 -11.51 18.12 -13.00
CA ILE A 27 -11.46 16.95 -13.86
C ILE A 27 -11.46 17.53 -15.27
N ALA A 28 -10.31 17.47 -15.93
CA ALA A 28 -10.25 17.71 -17.36
C ALA A 28 -11.22 16.70 -18.00
N LEU A 29 -12.35 17.19 -18.49
CA LEU A 29 -13.32 16.40 -19.22
C LEU A 29 -12.66 15.90 -20.51
N ALA A 30 -12.98 14.66 -20.90
CA ALA A 30 -12.72 14.13 -22.23
C ALA A 30 -12.88 15.22 -23.30
N GLY A 31 -11.84 15.38 -24.13
CA GLY A 31 -11.75 16.47 -25.08
C GLY A 31 -11.18 16.03 -26.42
N TRP A 32 -11.74 16.61 -27.47
CA TRP A 32 -11.28 16.42 -28.85
C TRP A 32 -10.35 17.55 -29.28
N GLY A 33 -9.47 17.24 -30.22
CA GLY A 33 -8.48 18.18 -30.74
C GLY A 33 -7.93 17.80 -32.12
N PRO A 34 -7.11 18.65 -32.73
CA PRO A 34 -7.04 20.09 -32.44
C PRO A 34 -8.38 20.77 -32.79
N GLY A 35 -8.55 22.02 -32.36
CA GLY A 35 -9.64 22.86 -32.85
C GLY A 35 -9.57 22.93 -34.39
N ARG A 36 -10.67 22.59 -35.05
CA ARG A 36 -10.76 22.51 -36.52
C ARG A 36 -12.14 22.96 -36.99
N PRO A 37 -12.29 23.40 -38.25
CA PRO A 37 -13.61 23.71 -38.81
C PRO A 37 -14.55 22.51 -38.67
N SER A 38 -15.75 22.78 -38.16
CA SER A 38 -16.82 21.79 -38.08
C SER A 38 -17.77 21.94 -39.25
N PHE A 39 -18.30 20.82 -39.72
CA PHE A 39 -19.19 20.74 -40.86
C PHE A 39 -20.52 20.12 -40.47
N THR A 40 -21.48 20.16 -41.39
CA THR A 40 -22.75 19.45 -41.22
C THR A 40 -22.93 18.46 -42.35
N TRP A 41 -23.80 17.47 -42.14
CA TRP A 41 -24.15 16.49 -43.16
C TRP A 41 -24.55 17.11 -44.52
N ASN A 42 -25.25 18.25 -44.48
CA ASN A 42 -25.73 18.94 -45.67
C ASN A 42 -24.68 19.89 -46.30
N SER A 43 -23.56 20.13 -45.62
CA SER A 43 -22.48 21.01 -46.09
C SER A 43 -21.13 20.34 -45.82
N PRO A 44 -20.81 19.27 -46.58
CA PRO A 44 -19.56 18.55 -46.41
C PRO A 44 -18.33 19.38 -46.86
N PRO A 45 -17.17 19.18 -46.23
CA PRO A 45 -15.92 19.84 -46.62
C PRO A 45 -15.48 19.43 -48.03
N ASN A 46 -14.79 20.35 -48.70
CA ASN A 46 -14.17 20.10 -50.01
C ASN A 46 -12.72 19.57 -49.91
N TYR A 47 -12.29 19.16 -48.73
CA TYR A 47 -10.97 18.60 -48.44
C TYR A 47 -11.10 17.43 -47.47
N ILE A 48 -10.03 16.63 -47.37
CA ILE A 48 -9.97 15.49 -46.44
C ILE A 48 -9.81 16.01 -45.02
N THR A 49 -10.79 15.71 -44.18
CA THR A 49 -10.75 15.95 -42.74
C THR A 49 -11.51 14.83 -42.06
N PHE A 50 -11.12 14.49 -40.84
CA PHE A 50 -11.72 13.40 -40.09
C PHE A 50 -12.63 13.92 -39.00
N ASN A 51 -13.79 13.27 -38.88
CA ASN A 51 -14.64 13.36 -37.69
C ASN A 51 -15.01 14.80 -37.28
N SER A 52 -15.33 15.62 -38.27
CA SER A 52 -15.64 17.05 -38.16
C SER A 52 -17.12 17.35 -38.38
N PHE A 53 -17.98 16.36 -38.63
CA PHE A 53 -19.43 16.57 -38.66
C PHE A 53 -20.03 16.73 -37.27
N THR A 54 -20.99 17.65 -37.14
CA THR A 54 -21.73 17.87 -35.88
C THR A 54 -23.10 17.18 -35.84
N ASN A 55 -23.58 16.66 -36.97
CA ASN A 55 -24.94 16.13 -37.12
C ASN A 55 -25.03 14.97 -38.13
N ASN A 56 -24.06 14.05 -38.11
CA ASN A 56 -24.14 12.82 -38.90
C ASN A 56 -25.43 12.04 -38.51
N PRO A 57 -26.26 11.59 -39.46
CA PRO A 57 -27.52 10.89 -39.16
C PRO A 57 -27.32 9.51 -38.51
N VAL A 58 -26.14 8.89 -38.66
CA VAL A 58 -25.76 7.60 -38.08
C VAL A 58 -25.02 7.79 -36.77
N ALA A 59 -23.96 8.61 -36.77
CA ALA A 59 -23.04 8.76 -35.63
C ALA A 59 -23.34 9.95 -34.71
N GLY A 60 -24.17 10.91 -35.15
CA GLY A 60 -24.39 12.17 -34.44
C GLY A 60 -23.23 13.16 -34.61
N ASP A 61 -22.80 13.77 -33.51
CA ASP A 61 -21.58 14.58 -33.50
C ASP A 61 -20.36 13.66 -33.53
N GLU A 62 -19.54 13.77 -34.57
CA GLU A 62 -18.40 12.87 -34.78
C GLU A 62 -17.14 13.32 -34.06
N ARG A 63 -17.10 14.54 -33.52
CA ARG A 63 -15.91 15.08 -32.86
C ARG A 63 -15.50 14.29 -31.61
N PRO A 64 -16.42 13.85 -30.74
CA PRO A 64 -16.14 12.90 -29.67
C PRO A 64 -16.16 11.45 -30.21
N PHE A 65 -15.16 11.10 -31.02
CA PHE A 65 -15.11 9.81 -31.70
C PHE A 65 -14.53 8.65 -30.88
N PHE A 66 -14.04 8.89 -29.66
CA PHE A 66 -13.39 7.90 -28.82
C PHE A 66 -14.12 7.71 -27.50
N SER A 67 -14.63 6.50 -27.31
CA SER A 67 -15.43 6.12 -26.16
C SER A 67 -15.21 4.66 -25.83
N GLY A 68 -15.73 4.18 -24.71
CA GLY A 68 -15.62 2.76 -24.38
C GLY A 68 -16.61 2.29 -23.34
N LYS A 69 -16.44 1.04 -22.92
CA LYS A 69 -17.22 0.45 -21.84
C LYS A 69 -16.49 -0.74 -21.23
N VAL A 70 -16.95 -1.18 -20.05
CA VAL A 70 -16.63 -2.52 -19.55
C VAL A 70 -17.18 -3.55 -20.55
N SER A 71 -16.33 -4.46 -21.04
CA SER A 71 -16.65 -5.38 -22.14
C SER A 71 -17.86 -6.27 -21.87
N SER A 72 -18.06 -6.67 -20.62
CA SER A 72 -19.21 -7.48 -20.18
C SER A 72 -20.48 -6.67 -19.93
N ALA A 73 -20.38 -5.33 -19.85
CA ALA A 73 -21.52 -4.49 -19.52
C ALA A 73 -22.49 -4.34 -20.70
N PRO A 74 -23.81 -4.46 -20.45
CA PRO A 74 -24.82 -4.13 -21.45
C PRO A 74 -24.84 -2.62 -21.72
N GLY A 75 -25.39 -2.24 -22.88
CA GLY A 75 -25.58 -0.83 -23.24
C GLY A 75 -24.48 -0.23 -24.10
N ASN A 76 -24.59 1.09 -24.27
CA ASN A 76 -23.77 1.92 -25.15
C ASN A 76 -22.40 2.24 -24.52
N VAL A 77 -21.47 2.67 -25.37
CA VAL A 77 -20.20 3.24 -24.94
C VAL A 77 -20.40 4.61 -24.29
N VAL A 78 -19.47 4.99 -23.44
CA VAL A 78 -19.45 6.25 -22.68
C VAL A 78 -18.06 6.87 -22.72
N ASP A 79 -17.99 8.17 -22.41
CA ASP A 79 -16.73 8.94 -22.39
C ASP A 79 -16.02 8.88 -21.03
N LEU A 80 -16.73 8.52 -19.96
CA LEU A 80 -16.19 8.27 -18.63
C LEU A 80 -16.54 6.85 -18.18
N ILE A 81 -15.53 6.00 -18.03
CA ILE A 81 -15.70 4.61 -17.62
C ILE A 81 -15.28 4.47 -16.16
N GLN A 82 -16.20 3.96 -15.33
CA GLN A 82 -15.89 3.52 -13.97
C GLN A 82 -15.25 2.13 -14.05
N VAL A 83 -14.08 1.97 -13.44
CA VAL A 83 -13.28 0.73 -13.53
C VAL A 83 -13.10 0.06 -12.17
N ASN A 84 -13.13 -1.28 -12.19
CA ASN A 84 -12.82 -2.15 -11.07
C ASN A 84 -11.61 -3.05 -11.39
N ASP A 85 -11.10 -3.74 -10.37
CA ASP A 85 -9.98 -4.66 -10.58
C ASP A 85 -10.37 -5.80 -11.53
N ASN A 86 -9.45 -6.14 -12.45
CA ASN A 86 -9.61 -7.16 -13.49
C ASN A 86 -10.70 -6.89 -14.54
N ASP A 87 -11.33 -5.71 -14.56
CA ASP A 87 -12.22 -5.35 -15.65
C ASP A 87 -11.49 -5.46 -16.99
N GLN A 88 -12.16 -6.05 -17.99
CA GLN A 88 -11.79 -5.86 -19.39
C GLN A 88 -12.65 -4.77 -19.97
N LEU A 89 -12.02 -3.80 -20.63
CA LEU A 89 -12.71 -2.70 -21.30
C LEU A 89 -12.59 -2.86 -22.81
N THR A 90 -13.67 -2.53 -23.51
CA THR A 90 -13.66 -2.35 -24.97
C THR A 90 -13.66 -0.86 -25.25
N LEU A 91 -12.56 -0.38 -25.82
CA LEU A 91 -12.46 1.00 -26.31
C LEU A 91 -12.77 1.02 -27.80
N ARG A 92 -13.45 2.07 -28.27
CA ARG A 92 -14.00 2.18 -29.62
C ARG A 92 -13.71 3.55 -30.21
N VAL A 93 -13.08 3.56 -31.37
CA VAL A 93 -12.78 4.74 -32.19
C VAL A 93 -13.67 4.72 -33.42
N TYR A 94 -14.42 5.79 -33.67
CA TYR A 94 -15.07 6.03 -34.95
C TYR A 94 -14.15 6.79 -35.89
N PHE A 95 -13.99 6.37 -37.14
CA PHE A 95 -13.33 7.21 -38.14
C PHE A 95 -14.22 7.42 -39.36
N HIS A 96 -14.24 8.65 -39.85
CA HIS A 96 -14.94 9.03 -41.07
C HIS A 96 -14.19 10.16 -41.76
N ASN A 97 -13.75 9.93 -43.00
CA ASN A 97 -13.27 10.98 -43.88
C ASN A 97 -14.48 11.77 -44.40
N ASN A 98 -14.68 12.99 -43.91
CA ASN A 98 -15.86 13.78 -44.21
C ASN A 98 -15.83 14.49 -45.57
N ALA A 99 -14.77 14.32 -46.38
CA ALA A 99 -14.71 14.91 -47.71
C ALA A 99 -15.98 14.59 -48.52
N ALA A 100 -16.54 15.60 -49.17
CA ALA A 100 -17.76 15.47 -49.94
C ALA A 100 -17.66 14.34 -50.98
N ALA A 101 -18.67 13.47 -50.99
CA ALA A 101 -18.64 12.22 -51.77
C ALA A 101 -18.40 12.45 -53.28
N ASN A 102 -18.96 13.53 -53.84
CA ASN A 102 -18.83 13.88 -55.25
C ASN A 102 -17.39 14.25 -55.67
N LEU A 103 -16.50 14.53 -54.71
CA LEU A 103 -15.11 14.88 -54.98
C LEU A 103 -14.21 13.64 -55.11
N ASN A 104 -14.67 12.47 -54.68
CA ASN A 104 -13.92 11.20 -54.72
C ASN A 104 -12.51 11.30 -54.09
N LEU A 105 -12.38 12.11 -53.02
CA LEU A 105 -11.11 12.26 -52.32
C LEU A 105 -10.83 11.03 -51.45
N VAL A 106 -9.56 10.61 -51.41
CA VAL A 106 -9.11 9.44 -50.64
C VAL A 106 -7.98 9.85 -49.70
N ALA A 107 -8.19 9.67 -48.40
CA ALA A 107 -7.16 9.83 -47.39
C ALA A 107 -6.11 8.72 -47.53
N LYS A 108 -4.83 9.07 -47.44
CA LYS A 108 -3.69 8.17 -47.67
C LYS A 108 -2.91 7.91 -46.39
N ASN A 109 -2.38 6.69 -46.25
CA ASN A 109 -1.63 6.25 -45.08
C ASN A 109 -2.42 6.49 -43.78
N THR A 110 -3.74 6.28 -43.83
CA THR A 110 -4.64 6.52 -42.72
C THR A 110 -4.35 5.54 -41.59
N LYS A 111 -4.10 6.06 -40.39
CA LYS A 111 -3.80 5.27 -39.20
C LYS A 111 -4.72 5.63 -38.05
N VAL A 112 -5.05 4.61 -37.25
CA VAL A 112 -5.60 4.78 -35.90
C VAL A 112 -4.54 4.41 -34.87
N ARG A 113 -4.34 5.27 -33.88
CA ARG A 113 -3.43 5.04 -32.76
C ARG A 113 -4.14 5.33 -31.45
N ILE A 114 -3.92 4.50 -30.42
CA ILE A 114 -4.47 4.69 -29.08
C ILE A 114 -3.31 4.74 -28.09
N SER A 115 -3.20 5.84 -27.36
CA SER A 115 -2.26 6.01 -26.26
C SER A 115 -2.93 5.60 -24.96
N LEU A 116 -2.37 4.61 -24.27
CA LEU A 116 -2.84 4.15 -22.97
C LEU A 116 -1.98 4.74 -21.84
N PRO A 117 -2.59 5.13 -20.70
CA PRO A 117 -1.86 5.63 -19.55
C PRO A 117 -1.03 4.53 -18.90
N LYS A 118 0.20 4.86 -18.54
CA LYS A 118 1.18 3.91 -17.97
C LYS A 118 1.44 4.12 -16.47
N THR A 119 1.10 5.30 -15.95
CA THR A 119 1.34 5.66 -14.55
C THR A 119 0.10 5.33 -13.73
N PRO A 120 0.24 4.62 -12.58
CA PRO A 120 -0.88 4.39 -11.69
C PRO A 120 -1.56 5.69 -11.25
N SER A 121 -2.88 5.75 -11.39
CA SER A 121 -3.69 6.87 -10.93
C SER A 121 -5.12 6.43 -10.61
N THR A 122 -5.81 7.12 -9.72
CA THR A 122 -7.26 6.92 -9.48
C THR A 122 -8.11 7.53 -10.60
N TYR A 123 -7.53 8.45 -11.37
CA TYR A 123 -8.16 9.10 -12.51
C TYR A 123 -7.13 9.32 -13.62
N THR A 124 -7.43 8.87 -14.83
CA THR A 124 -6.57 9.05 -15.99
C THR A 124 -7.38 8.96 -17.28
N TRP A 125 -6.78 9.25 -18.43
CA TRP A 125 -7.44 9.17 -19.72
C TRP A 125 -6.57 8.39 -20.72
N SER A 126 -7.25 7.77 -21.68
CA SER A 126 -6.61 7.28 -22.91
C SER A 126 -6.92 8.22 -24.05
N SER A 127 -6.04 8.33 -25.03
CA SER A 127 -6.26 9.19 -26.21
C SER A 127 -6.19 8.40 -27.50
N ALA A 128 -7.20 8.52 -28.35
CA ALA A 128 -7.18 8.02 -29.71
C ALA A 128 -6.74 9.13 -30.68
N TYR A 129 -6.13 8.71 -31.77
CA TYR A 129 -5.66 9.57 -32.85
C TYR A 129 -6.00 8.95 -34.18
N ILE A 130 -6.52 9.78 -35.10
CA ILE A 130 -6.70 9.43 -36.51
C ILE A 130 -5.80 10.35 -37.31
N SER A 131 -4.91 9.79 -38.12
CA SER A 131 -3.98 10.56 -38.94
C SER A 131 -3.97 10.10 -40.39
N ALA A 132 -3.74 11.01 -41.33
CA ALA A 132 -3.48 10.68 -42.73
C ALA A 132 -2.59 11.75 -43.36
N ASP A 133 -1.75 11.36 -44.33
CA ASP A 133 -0.68 12.22 -44.87
C ASP A 133 -1.23 13.46 -45.60
N ASN A 134 -2.42 13.34 -46.18
CA ASN A 134 -3.09 14.37 -46.97
C ASN A 134 -4.38 14.92 -46.32
N ALA A 135 -4.58 14.68 -45.02
CA ALA A 135 -5.68 15.27 -44.27
C ALA A 135 -5.34 16.66 -43.74
N ASN A 136 -6.37 17.48 -43.51
CA ASN A 136 -6.26 18.76 -42.83
C ASN A 136 -7.30 18.86 -41.68
N PRO A 137 -6.87 18.92 -40.41
CA PRO A 137 -5.49 18.72 -39.95
C PRO A 137 -5.00 17.29 -40.27
N GLY A 138 -3.68 17.10 -40.35
CA GLY A 138 -3.09 15.77 -40.62
C GLY A 138 -3.31 14.75 -39.52
N ILE A 139 -3.76 15.20 -38.34
CA ILE A 139 -4.12 14.36 -37.19
C ILE A 139 -5.28 15.00 -36.42
N VAL A 140 -6.23 14.18 -36.00
CA VAL A 140 -7.27 14.51 -35.01
C VAL A 140 -7.15 13.58 -33.82
N SER A 141 -7.56 14.05 -32.64
CA SER A 141 -7.52 13.31 -31.40
C SER A 141 -8.81 13.43 -30.62
N ASP A 142 -9.08 12.43 -29.81
CA ASP A 142 -10.12 12.44 -28.79
C ASP A 142 -9.70 11.56 -27.61
N SER A 143 -10.32 11.74 -26.45
CA SER A 143 -9.95 11.04 -25.22
C SER A 143 -11.14 10.36 -24.57
N VAL A 144 -10.88 9.24 -23.89
CA VAL A 144 -11.83 8.59 -22.99
C VAL A 144 -11.25 8.57 -21.58
N ASP A 145 -12.07 8.94 -20.61
CA ASP A 145 -11.71 9.03 -19.20
C ASP A 145 -11.96 7.72 -18.47
N LEU A 146 -11.07 7.41 -17.53
CA LEU A 146 -11.08 6.21 -16.69
C LEU A 146 -10.98 6.63 -15.23
N ALA A 147 -11.94 6.18 -14.41
CA ALA A 147 -11.99 6.48 -12.98
C ALA A 147 -12.11 5.21 -12.14
N GLY A 148 -11.28 5.10 -11.11
CA GLY A 148 -11.22 3.94 -10.22
C GLY A 148 -11.21 4.37 -8.74
N SER A 149 -11.61 3.45 -7.86
CA SER A 149 -11.62 3.68 -6.41
C SER A 149 -10.23 3.68 -5.76
N GLN A 150 -9.22 3.14 -6.45
CA GLN A 150 -7.81 3.09 -6.05
C GLN A 150 -6.92 3.34 -7.28
N PRO A 151 -5.63 3.69 -7.11
CA PRO A 151 -4.74 3.83 -8.25
C PRO A 151 -4.73 2.56 -9.10
N PHE A 152 -4.84 2.68 -10.42
CA PHE A 152 -4.85 1.54 -11.33
C PHE A 152 -3.95 1.78 -12.53
N THR A 153 -3.57 0.69 -13.20
CA THR A 153 -2.94 0.69 -14.51
C THR A 153 -3.84 -0.02 -15.51
N VAL A 154 -3.65 0.26 -16.79
CA VAL A 154 -4.32 -0.45 -17.88
C VAL A 154 -3.30 -1.05 -18.83
N GLU A 155 -3.61 -2.23 -19.35
CA GLU A 155 -2.75 -2.97 -20.26
C GLU A 155 -3.54 -3.38 -21.50
N TYR A 156 -2.96 -3.19 -22.68
CA TYR A 156 -3.55 -3.67 -23.93
C TYR A 156 -3.56 -5.19 -23.97
N ILE A 157 -4.64 -5.78 -24.47
CA ILE A 157 -4.72 -7.22 -24.76
C ILE A 157 -4.24 -7.43 -26.21
N PRO A 158 -3.05 -8.03 -26.44
CA PRO A 158 -2.50 -8.22 -27.78
C PRO A 158 -3.45 -9.00 -28.70
N GLY A 159 -3.48 -8.62 -29.98
CA GLY A 159 -4.36 -9.20 -30.99
C GLY A 159 -5.85 -8.85 -30.85
N SER A 160 -6.22 -7.96 -29.91
CA SER A 160 -7.63 -7.59 -29.71
C SER A 160 -8.13 -6.46 -30.63
N ALA A 161 -7.23 -5.84 -31.39
CA ALA A 161 -7.58 -4.74 -32.28
C ALA A 161 -8.35 -5.24 -33.52
N ILE A 162 -9.56 -4.70 -33.72
CA ILE A 162 -10.46 -5.08 -34.82
C ILE A 162 -11.03 -3.84 -35.49
N LEU A 163 -11.03 -3.82 -36.82
CA LEU A 163 -11.80 -2.88 -37.64
C LEU A 163 -13.12 -3.51 -38.08
N GLN A 164 -14.24 -2.83 -37.83
CA GLN A 164 -15.56 -3.15 -38.37
C GLN A 164 -16.04 -2.03 -39.29
N ASN A 165 -16.58 -2.40 -40.45
CA ASN A 165 -17.21 -1.49 -41.41
C ASN A 165 -18.19 -2.28 -42.29
N ASN A 166 -18.71 -1.66 -43.36
CA ASN A 166 -19.67 -2.29 -44.26
C ASN A 166 -19.11 -3.50 -45.06
N VAL A 167 -17.80 -3.58 -45.27
CA VAL A 167 -17.13 -4.71 -45.96
C VAL A 167 -16.66 -5.79 -44.96
N PHE A 168 -16.35 -5.40 -43.74
CA PHE A 168 -15.94 -6.25 -42.63
C PHE A 168 -17.01 -6.25 -41.52
N PRO A 169 -18.24 -6.74 -41.77
CA PRO A 169 -19.33 -6.69 -40.78
C PRO A 169 -19.02 -7.51 -39.53
N ASN A 170 -18.26 -8.60 -39.67
CA ASN A 170 -17.79 -9.43 -38.56
C ASN A 170 -16.45 -8.96 -37.96
N GLY A 171 -15.89 -7.88 -38.51
CA GLY A 171 -14.59 -7.35 -38.14
C GLY A 171 -13.42 -8.01 -38.85
N THR A 172 -12.33 -7.27 -38.99
CA THR A 172 -11.02 -7.76 -39.46
C THR A 172 -9.92 -7.33 -38.47
N PRO A 173 -8.91 -8.18 -38.18
CA PRO A 173 -7.83 -7.82 -37.27
C PRO A 173 -7.02 -6.62 -37.76
N LEU A 174 -6.52 -5.83 -36.81
CA LEU A 174 -5.53 -4.77 -37.02
C LEU A 174 -4.22 -5.11 -36.32
N SER A 175 -3.14 -4.43 -36.70
CA SER A 175 -1.83 -4.57 -36.05
C SER A 175 -1.84 -4.06 -34.60
N ASP A 176 -1.12 -4.74 -33.72
CA ASP A 176 -0.83 -4.29 -32.35
C ASP A 176 -0.02 -2.98 -32.29
N SER A 177 0.53 -2.54 -33.43
CA SER A 177 1.06 -1.18 -33.59
C SER A 177 0.05 -0.09 -33.22
N ILE A 178 -1.25 -0.39 -33.14
CA ILE A 178 -2.29 0.55 -32.70
C ILE A 178 -1.98 1.20 -31.34
N VAL A 179 -1.30 0.52 -30.42
CA VAL A 179 -0.89 1.11 -29.12
C VAL A 179 0.54 1.67 -29.10
N SER A 180 1.17 1.82 -30.27
CA SER A 180 2.51 2.39 -30.43
C SER A 180 2.58 3.38 -31.60
N THR A 181 2.90 2.92 -32.81
CA THR A 181 3.07 3.78 -34.00
C THR A 181 1.77 4.04 -34.78
N GLY A 182 0.67 3.40 -34.39
CA GLY A 182 -0.60 3.36 -35.11
C GLY A 182 -0.70 2.16 -36.06
N ALA A 183 -1.92 1.66 -36.23
CA ALA A 183 -2.26 0.64 -37.22
C ALA A 183 -2.93 1.30 -38.43
N LEU A 184 -2.61 0.81 -39.63
CA LEU A 184 -3.33 1.23 -40.84
C LEU A 184 -4.80 0.83 -40.74
N VAL A 185 -5.67 1.63 -41.34
CA VAL A 185 -7.09 1.32 -41.55
C VAL A 185 -7.44 1.56 -43.03
N GLY A 186 -8.54 1.00 -43.49
CA GLY A 186 -9.03 1.19 -44.85
C GLY A 186 -10.43 0.62 -45.02
N TYR A 187 -10.98 0.71 -46.23
CA TYR A 187 -12.36 0.28 -46.47
C TYR A 187 -12.47 -1.21 -46.84
N ASN A 188 -11.88 -1.62 -47.96
CA ASN A 188 -11.91 -2.99 -48.48
C ASN A 188 -10.62 -3.77 -48.19
N ALA A 189 -9.58 -3.08 -47.74
CA ALA A 189 -8.30 -3.64 -47.33
C ALA A 189 -7.69 -2.78 -46.21
N ILE A 190 -6.75 -3.35 -45.44
CA ILE A 190 -6.01 -2.61 -44.40
C ILE A 190 -4.77 -1.96 -45.03
N ASP A 191 -5.00 -0.97 -45.91
CA ASP A 191 -3.98 -0.39 -46.78
C ASP A 191 -3.73 1.12 -46.57
N GLY A 192 -4.44 1.74 -45.62
CA GLY A 192 -4.35 3.17 -45.34
C GLY A 192 -5.21 4.04 -46.25
N ASN A 193 -5.97 3.48 -47.21
CA ASN A 193 -6.83 4.23 -48.11
C ASN A 193 -8.25 4.33 -47.55
N VAL A 194 -8.68 5.54 -47.22
CA VAL A 194 -10.05 5.81 -46.73
C VAL A 194 -10.74 6.83 -47.63
N PRO A 195 -11.64 6.40 -48.54
CA PRO A 195 -12.43 7.31 -49.36
C PRO A 195 -13.37 8.18 -48.52
N GLY A 196 -13.71 9.37 -49.02
CA GLY A 196 -14.72 10.23 -48.40
C GLY A 196 -16.14 9.72 -48.60
N CYS A 197 -17.01 9.93 -47.60
CA CYS A 197 -18.42 9.51 -47.48
C CYS A 197 -18.65 8.48 -46.36
N GLU A 198 -19.85 8.52 -45.77
CA GLU A 198 -20.27 7.71 -44.61
C GLU A 198 -20.17 6.21 -44.87
N GLN A 199 -20.45 5.75 -46.09
CA GLN A 199 -20.38 4.31 -46.39
C GLN A 199 -18.97 3.71 -46.23
N PHE A 200 -17.94 4.55 -46.18
CA PHE A 200 -16.54 4.18 -46.00
C PHE A 200 -16.02 4.40 -44.58
N SER A 201 -16.89 4.82 -43.66
CA SER A 201 -16.56 4.95 -42.24
C SER A 201 -16.34 3.59 -41.58
N GLY A 202 -15.81 3.60 -40.37
CA GLY A 202 -15.61 2.38 -39.61
C GLY A 202 -15.40 2.59 -38.13
N TRP A 203 -15.52 1.49 -37.40
CA TRP A 203 -15.32 1.39 -35.97
C TRP A 203 -14.08 0.54 -35.70
N VAL A 204 -13.09 1.12 -35.06
CA VAL A 204 -11.95 0.37 -34.53
C VAL A 204 -12.20 0.09 -33.06
N THR A 205 -12.03 -1.16 -32.64
CA THR A 205 -12.12 -1.55 -31.24
C THR A 205 -10.83 -2.20 -30.77
N ILE A 206 -10.49 -1.97 -29.51
CA ILE A 206 -9.43 -2.70 -28.79
C ILE A 206 -9.97 -3.20 -27.46
N LYS A 207 -9.33 -4.22 -26.88
CA LYS A 207 -9.56 -4.61 -25.49
C LYS A 207 -8.36 -4.26 -24.63
N ILE A 208 -8.64 -3.75 -23.43
CA ILE A 208 -7.63 -3.48 -22.40
C ILE A 208 -8.06 -4.15 -21.09
N LYS A 209 -7.10 -4.48 -20.23
CA LYS A 209 -7.34 -5.02 -18.89
C LYS A 209 -6.94 -3.99 -17.84
N VAL A 210 -7.79 -3.83 -16.83
CA VAL A 210 -7.53 -2.98 -15.66
C VAL A 210 -6.85 -3.82 -14.57
N LYS A 211 -5.84 -3.23 -13.93
CA LYS A 211 -5.17 -3.79 -12.76
C LYS A 211 -5.13 -2.72 -11.67
N MET A 212 -5.91 -2.91 -10.62
CA MET A 212 -5.85 -2.06 -9.44
C MET A 212 -4.53 -2.28 -8.71
N GLN A 213 -3.91 -1.19 -8.28
CA GLN A 213 -2.76 -1.25 -7.40
C GLN A 213 -3.25 -1.42 -5.98
N SER A 214 -2.66 -2.38 -5.25
CA SER A 214 -3.02 -2.60 -3.86
C SER A 214 -2.71 -1.37 -3.02
N ILE A 215 -3.73 -0.84 -2.33
CA ILE A 215 -3.49 0.08 -1.22
C ILE A 215 -2.84 -0.71 -0.08
N VAL A 216 -1.53 -0.53 0.14
CA VAL A 216 -0.89 -1.06 1.35
C VAL A 216 -1.22 -0.12 2.50
N THR A 217 -2.07 -0.56 3.43
CA THR A 217 -2.31 0.18 4.66
C THR A 217 -1.05 0.09 5.52
N PRO A 218 -0.41 1.22 5.89
CA PRO A 218 0.74 1.19 6.77
C PRO A 218 0.36 0.56 8.11
N ALA A 219 1.14 -0.42 8.57
CA ALA A 219 0.95 -1.02 9.89
C ALA A 219 2.29 -1.06 10.63
N TYR A 220 2.24 -0.74 11.91
CA TYR A 220 3.41 -0.65 12.78
C TYR A 220 3.00 -0.97 14.22
N ALA A 221 3.87 -1.65 14.96
CA ALA A 221 3.61 -1.99 16.35
C ALA A 221 4.90 -2.14 17.15
N CYS A 222 4.84 -1.71 18.41
CA CYS A 222 5.81 -2.11 19.42
C CYS A 222 5.40 -3.49 19.96
N THR A 223 6.19 -4.52 19.69
CA THR A 223 5.79 -5.92 19.94
C THR A 223 6.30 -6.48 21.26
N LEU A 224 7.46 -6.02 21.72
CA LEU A 224 8.05 -6.47 22.97
C LEU A 224 9.08 -5.46 23.47
N LEU A 225 9.10 -5.21 24.78
CA LEU A 225 10.23 -4.65 25.49
C LEU A 225 10.83 -5.74 26.38
N ASP A 226 12.01 -6.22 26.02
CA ASP A 226 12.81 -7.04 26.92
C ASP A 226 13.64 -6.14 27.84
N VAL A 227 13.62 -6.46 29.12
CA VAL A 227 14.39 -5.78 30.17
C VAL A 227 15.07 -6.86 30.99
N LYS A 228 16.40 -6.78 31.04
CA LYS A 228 17.26 -7.69 31.80
C LYS A 228 17.91 -6.92 32.94
N ALA A 229 17.65 -7.36 34.16
CA ALA A 229 18.33 -6.83 35.33
C ALA A 229 19.78 -7.31 35.37
N GLN A 230 20.68 -6.43 35.78
CA GLN A 230 22.11 -6.64 35.93
C GLN A 230 22.54 -6.27 37.36
N PRO A 231 23.73 -6.70 37.82
CA PRO A 231 24.31 -6.24 39.07
C PRO A 231 24.39 -4.71 39.15
N ASN A 232 24.53 -4.18 40.37
CA ASN A 232 24.67 -2.74 40.64
C ASN A 232 23.49 -1.90 40.14
N ARG A 233 22.26 -2.42 40.22
CA ARG A 233 21.02 -1.74 39.80
C ARG A 233 21.00 -1.32 38.33
N LYS A 234 21.76 -2.02 37.48
CA LYS A 234 21.77 -1.76 36.05
C LYS A 234 20.66 -2.57 35.36
N VAL A 235 20.10 -2.02 34.30
CA VAL A 235 19.22 -2.72 33.36
C VAL A 235 19.74 -2.57 31.95
N ASP A 236 19.55 -3.62 31.15
CA ASP A 236 19.68 -3.58 29.70
C ASP A 236 18.28 -3.80 29.09
N ALA A 237 17.80 -2.82 28.34
CA ALA A 237 16.49 -2.83 27.69
C ALA A 237 16.65 -2.94 26.17
N ALA A 238 15.83 -3.76 25.52
CA ALA A 238 15.80 -3.95 24.07
C ALA A 238 14.35 -4.03 23.58
N VAL A 239 14.02 -3.28 22.54
CA VAL A 239 12.68 -3.23 21.95
C VAL A 239 12.64 -4.00 20.63
N ASN A 240 11.59 -4.79 20.44
CA ASN A 240 11.23 -5.41 19.17
C ASN A 240 9.98 -4.74 18.61
N TYR A 241 9.95 -4.55 17.30
CA TYR A 241 8.84 -3.91 16.60
C TYR A 241 8.56 -4.60 15.26
N THR A 242 7.39 -4.31 14.70
CA THR A 242 7.04 -4.71 13.33
C THR A 242 6.65 -3.48 12.51
N THR A 243 6.95 -3.50 11.22
CA THR A 243 6.49 -2.50 10.25
C THR A 243 6.11 -3.16 8.93
N SER A 244 5.10 -2.60 8.26
CA SER A 244 4.68 -2.98 6.92
C SER A 244 3.96 -1.82 6.22
N GLY A 245 3.70 -1.97 4.93
CA GLY A 245 2.94 -0.97 4.15
C GLY A 245 3.59 0.41 4.11
N GLY A 246 4.92 0.48 4.06
CA GLY A 246 5.68 1.74 3.96
C GLY A 246 5.92 2.46 5.29
N ALA A 247 5.46 1.93 6.42
CA ALA A 247 5.89 2.40 7.73
C ALA A 247 7.38 2.09 7.97
N THR A 248 8.14 3.04 8.45
CA THR A 248 9.58 2.87 8.76
C THR A 248 9.89 3.26 10.19
N PHE A 249 10.82 2.55 10.83
CA PHE A 249 11.27 2.89 12.18
C PHE A 249 12.07 4.19 12.19
N LYS A 250 11.83 5.04 13.20
CA LYS A 250 12.53 6.33 13.36
C LYS A 250 13.40 6.39 14.60
N ASN A 251 12.81 6.19 15.79
CA ASN A 251 13.50 6.22 17.07
C ASN A 251 12.66 5.58 18.19
N VAL A 252 13.27 5.40 19.35
CA VAL A 252 12.65 4.89 20.58
C VAL A 252 12.87 5.89 21.71
N THR A 253 11.83 6.12 22.49
CA THR A 253 11.95 6.75 23.81
C THR A 253 11.84 5.69 24.89
N PHE A 254 12.88 5.56 25.72
CA PHE A 254 12.90 4.73 26.92
C PHE A 254 12.61 5.58 28.16
N ASP A 255 11.51 5.27 28.86
CA ASP A 255 11.19 5.81 30.18
C ASP A 255 11.54 4.74 31.23
N TRP A 256 12.40 5.09 32.17
CA TRP A 256 12.94 4.16 33.17
C TRP A 256 12.04 4.00 34.42
N GLY A 257 10.97 4.79 34.54
CA GLY A 257 9.98 4.65 35.60
C GLY A 257 10.40 5.14 36.99
N ASP A 258 11.55 5.82 37.11
CA ASP A 258 12.05 6.45 38.34
C ASP A 258 11.89 7.99 38.37
N GLY A 259 11.27 8.56 37.34
CA GLY A 259 11.10 10.00 37.16
C GLY A 259 12.30 10.71 36.51
N SER A 260 13.34 9.98 36.11
CA SER A 260 14.42 10.52 35.28
C SER A 260 13.92 10.95 33.89
N THR A 261 14.68 11.82 33.22
CA THR A 261 14.36 12.23 31.85
C THR A 261 14.40 11.02 30.92
N PRO A 262 13.33 10.74 30.15
CA PRO A 262 13.32 9.63 29.20
C PRO A 262 14.43 9.77 28.15
N LEU A 263 15.07 8.66 27.80
CA LEU A 263 16.12 8.61 26.79
C LEU A 263 15.51 8.47 25.39
N LEU A 264 15.72 9.45 24.52
CA LEU A 264 15.43 9.37 23.10
C LEU A 264 16.66 8.87 22.33
N THR A 265 16.52 7.81 21.54
CA THR A 265 17.62 7.23 20.77
C THR A 265 17.15 6.56 19.49
N THR A 266 18.02 6.47 18.48
CA THR A 266 17.79 5.69 17.26
C THR A 266 18.16 4.22 17.42
N ASN A 267 18.84 3.86 18.51
CA ASN A 267 19.13 2.46 18.84
C ASN A 267 17.88 1.76 19.39
N THR A 268 17.70 0.49 19.06
CA THR A 268 16.61 -0.35 19.59
C THR A 268 16.91 -0.90 20.98
N SER A 269 18.06 -0.57 21.56
CA SER A 269 18.44 -0.96 22.91
C SER A 269 19.13 0.17 23.65
N ALA A 270 19.01 0.14 24.98
CA ALA A 270 19.62 1.11 25.88
C ALA A 270 19.85 0.47 27.26
N SER A 271 20.84 0.98 27.99
CA SER A 271 21.10 0.59 29.38
C SER A 271 20.90 1.76 30.33
N TYR A 272 20.51 1.47 31.57
CA TYR A 272 20.32 2.48 32.61
C TYR A 272 20.68 1.92 33.99
N THR A 273 21.10 2.77 34.92
CA THR A 273 21.49 2.37 36.28
C THR A 273 20.72 3.19 37.30
N TYR A 274 19.95 2.51 38.16
CA TYR A 274 19.14 3.17 39.19
C TYR A 274 19.98 3.60 40.40
N ALA A 275 19.66 4.77 40.94
CA ALA A 275 20.32 5.31 42.13
C ALA A 275 19.87 4.60 43.42
N LYS A 276 18.63 4.09 43.47
CA LYS A 276 18.02 3.50 44.66
C LYS A 276 17.46 2.11 44.35
N ASP A 277 17.27 1.33 45.41
CA ASP A 277 16.49 0.11 45.34
C ASP A 277 15.01 0.45 45.20
N GLY A 278 14.25 -0.42 44.55
CA GLY A 278 12.86 -0.16 44.22
C GLY A 278 12.33 -1.07 43.14
N THR A 279 11.04 -0.94 42.86
CA THR A 279 10.39 -1.55 41.70
C THR A 279 10.09 -0.44 40.68
N TYR A 280 10.58 -0.62 39.46
CA TYR A 280 10.49 0.36 38.39
C TYR A 280 9.75 -0.24 37.19
N SER A 281 8.94 0.58 36.52
CA SER A 281 8.22 0.19 35.30
C SER A 281 8.90 0.83 34.10
N VAL A 282 9.74 0.07 33.40
CA VAL A 282 10.39 0.53 32.17
C VAL A 282 9.39 0.50 31.03
N LYS A 283 9.28 1.58 30.27
CA LYS A 283 8.38 1.70 29.11
C LYS A 283 9.17 2.13 27.87
N ALA A 284 8.82 1.54 26.73
CA ALA A 284 9.33 1.95 25.44
C ALA A 284 8.18 2.52 24.58
N THR A 285 8.43 3.67 23.98
CA THR A 285 7.57 4.25 22.93
C THR A 285 8.36 4.29 21.64
N VAL A 286 7.93 3.53 20.64
CA VAL A 286 8.61 3.46 19.34
C VAL A 286 7.93 4.43 18.38
N LYS A 287 8.70 5.28 17.73
CA LYS A 287 8.19 6.17 16.68
C LYS A 287 8.50 5.62 15.29
N PHE A 288 7.53 5.78 14.41
CA PHE A 288 7.57 5.40 13.01
C PHE A 288 7.32 6.61 12.12
N ASP A 289 7.91 6.62 10.94
CA ASP A 289 7.55 7.51 9.85
C ASP A 289 6.58 6.78 8.90
N VAL A 290 5.42 7.38 8.67
CA VAL A 290 4.38 6.90 7.77
C VAL A 290 4.10 8.00 6.75
N SER A 291 4.68 7.85 5.55
CA SER A 291 4.55 8.83 4.46
C SER A 291 4.91 10.27 4.89
N GLY A 292 5.99 10.43 5.66
CA GLY A 292 6.47 11.73 6.16
C GLY A 292 5.78 12.23 7.43
N THR A 293 4.82 11.47 7.98
CA THR A 293 4.16 11.81 9.25
C THR A 293 4.65 10.90 10.37
N GLU A 294 5.05 11.47 11.51
CA GLU A 294 5.44 10.69 12.68
C GLU A 294 4.22 10.06 13.36
N GLN A 295 4.33 8.77 13.67
CA GLN A 295 3.37 8.01 14.46
C GLN A 295 4.10 7.33 15.62
N ALA A 296 3.43 7.19 16.77
CA ALA A 296 3.99 6.51 17.93
C ALA A 296 3.21 5.21 18.20
N ALA A 297 3.93 4.13 18.50
CA ALA A 297 3.34 2.91 19.04
C ALA A 297 3.90 2.60 20.41
N THR A 298 2.99 2.24 21.30
CA THR A 298 3.27 1.63 22.58
C THR A 298 2.23 0.53 22.81
N SER A 299 2.55 -0.43 23.66
CA SER A 299 1.73 -1.59 23.97
C SER A 299 2.02 -2.05 25.41
N VAL A 300 1.19 -2.93 25.96
CA VAL A 300 1.42 -3.48 27.30
C VAL A 300 2.73 -4.29 27.31
N GLU A 301 3.01 -4.97 26.21
CA GLU A 301 4.21 -5.75 25.95
C GLU A 301 5.47 -4.88 25.83
N CYS A 302 5.30 -3.59 25.55
CA CYS A 302 6.35 -2.58 25.57
C CYS A 302 6.50 -1.86 26.91
N SER A 303 6.01 -2.48 27.98
CA SER A 303 6.23 -2.10 29.37
C SER A 303 6.64 -3.33 30.17
N LYS A 304 7.73 -3.23 30.95
CA LYS A 304 8.19 -4.34 31.79
C LYS A 304 8.68 -3.82 33.14
N GLN A 305 8.30 -4.50 34.22
CA GLN A 305 8.76 -4.16 35.56
C GLN A 305 10.10 -4.84 35.88
N VAL A 306 10.90 -4.15 36.68
CA VAL A 306 12.15 -4.63 37.24
C VAL A 306 12.22 -4.25 38.72
N THR A 307 12.79 -5.12 39.55
CA THR A 307 12.91 -4.89 40.99
C THR A 307 14.36 -5.07 41.44
N PHE A 308 14.84 -4.11 42.22
CA PHE A 308 16.14 -4.16 42.88
C PHE A 308 15.97 -4.07 44.38
N THR A 309 16.63 -4.98 45.11
CA THR A 309 16.66 -5.01 46.58
C THR A 309 18.07 -5.34 47.04
N THR A 310 18.61 -4.55 47.95
CA THR A 310 19.82 -4.90 48.69
C THR A 310 19.46 -5.99 49.70
N PRO A 311 20.17 -7.12 49.74
CA PRO A 311 19.96 -8.13 50.76
C PRO A 311 20.17 -7.50 52.14
N VAL A 312 19.15 -7.53 52.99
CA VAL A 312 19.34 -7.21 54.40
C VAL A 312 20.17 -8.33 55.01
N THR A 313 21.40 -8.02 55.44
CA THR A 313 22.19 -8.95 56.24
C THR A 313 21.37 -9.26 57.50
N PRO A 314 21.06 -10.54 57.81
CA PRO A 314 20.41 -10.88 59.06
C PRO A 314 21.23 -10.28 60.22
N PRO A 315 20.59 -9.73 61.27
CA PRO A 315 21.32 -9.21 62.42
C PRO A 315 22.26 -10.30 62.93
N VAL A 316 23.54 -9.99 63.01
CA VAL A 316 24.54 -10.86 63.63
C VAL A 316 24.09 -11.05 65.08
N VAL A 317 23.56 -12.21 65.42
CA VAL A 317 23.28 -12.59 66.80
C VAL A 317 24.64 -12.66 67.50
N GLN A 318 24.99 -11.62 68.25
CA GLN A 318 26.15 -11.66 69.13
C GLN A 318 25.88 -12.72 70.22
N PRO A 319 26.78 -13.68 70.45
CA PRO A 319 26.68 -14.56 71.61
C PRO A 319 26.65 -13.71 72.89
N PRO A 320 25.85 -14.07 73.92
CA PRO A 320 25.76 -13.29 75.13
C PRO A 320 27.12 -13.12 75.79
N ALA A 321 27.59 -11.87 75.89
CA ALA A 321 28.80 -11.48 76.60
C ALA A 321 28.56 -11.47 78.12
N LYS A 322 28.31 -12.66 78.69
CA LYS A 322 28.54 -12.94 80.11
C LYS A 322 28.44 -14.44 80.36
N LEU A 323 29.58 -15.06 80.67
CA LEU A 323 29.63 -16.33 81.36
C LEU A 323 28.99 -16.16 82.75
N PRO A 324 28.23 -17.14 83.28
CA PRO A 324 27.76 -17.09 84.66
C PRO A 324 28.96 -17.06 85.60
N VAL A 325 28.99 -16.13 86.54
CA VAL A 325 29.97 -16.11 87.63
C VAL A 325 29.58 -17.20 88.63
N THR A 326 30.17 -18.39 88.51
CA THR A 326 30.16 -19.40 89.58
C THR A 326 31.35 -19.12 90.50
N GLY A 327 31.06 -18.76 91.74
CA GLY A 327 32.06 -18.53 92.80
C GLY A 327 32.96 -19.74 93.08
N PRO A 328 34.01 -19.56 93.90
CA PRO A 328 35.25 -20.33 93.84
C PRO A 328 35.15 -21.69 94.53
N GLY A 329 35.66 -22.73 93.88
CA GLY A 329 35.75 -24.08 94.43
C GLY A 329 36.58 -25.00 93.53
N SER A 330 37.84 -25.16 93.94
CA SER A 330 38.85 -26.10 93.46
C SER A 330 38.35 -27.48 92.99
N THR A 331 38.81 -27.97 91.84
CA THR A 331 39.75 -29.11 91.70
C THR A 331 39.91 -29.57 90.24
N ALA A 332 41.10 -30.11 89.95
CA ALA A 332 41.46 -31.01 88.85
C ALA A 332 41.68 -30.41 87.45
N ALA A 333 42.92 -29.95 87.25
CA ALA A 333 43.64 -30.17 86.02
C ALA A 333 43.69 -31.68 85.69
N ALA A 334 43.36 -32.08 84.45
CA ALA A 334 43.89 -33.29 83.81
C ALA A 334 43.23 -33.62 82.45
N LEU A 335 44.07 -33.61 81.40
CA LEU A 335 44.06 -34.51 80.23
C LEU A 335 42.84 -34.46 79.25
N PHE A 336 42.96 -34.48 77.92
CA PHE A 336 43.91 -35.10 77.00
C PHE A 336 44.00 -34.34 75.67
N VAL A 337 45.22 -34.33 75.09
CA VAL A 337 45.53 -34.04 73.69
C VAL A 337 45.57 -35.36 72.91
N GLY A 338 45.09 -35.38 71.66
CA GLY A 338 45.18 -36.49 70.69
C GLY A 338 44.00 -37.48 70.79
N VAL A 339 43.45 -38.07 69.72
CA VAL A 339 44.08 -38.61 68.52
C VAL A 339 43.05 -38.69 67.38
N SER A 340 43.51 -38.37 66.18
CA SER A 340 42.92 -38.67 64.88
C SER A 340 43.17 -40.13 64.48
N ALA A 341 42.10 -40.94 64.32
CA ALA A 341 41.96 -42.08 63.41
C ALA A 341 40.72 -42.92 63.79
N PHE A 342 40.08 -43.55 62.79
CA PHE A 342 39.08 -44.64 62.89
C PHE A 342 37.58 -44.34 62.79
N ALA A 343 37.15 -43.67 61.72
CA ALA A 343 35.81 -43.92 61.17
C ALA A 343 35.80 -43.90 59.62
N SER A 344 36.59 -44.80 59.03
CA SER A 344 36.57 -45.13 57.60
C SER A 344 35.83 -46.45 57.29
N ILE A 345 34.87 -46.87 58.12
CA ILE A 345 34.17 -48.17 57.95
C ILE A 345 32.64 -47.97 57.80
N PHE A 346 32.23 -47.06 56.92
CA PHE A 346 30.83 -47.06 56.44
C PHE A 346 30.67 -46.83 54.93
N HIS A 347 31.74 -46.48 54.21
CA HIS A 347 31.68 -46.27 52.76
C HIS A 347 32.20 -47.44 51.89
N TYR A 348 32.59 -48.58 52.49
CA TYR A 348 33.13 -49.74 51.74
C TYR A 348 32.23 -50.99 51.74
N LEU A 349 31.04 -50.95 52.35
CA LEU A 349 30.13 -52.11 52.40
C LEU A 349 28.89 -51.99 51.51
N TRP A 350 28.82 -50.95 50.66
CA TRP A 350 27.72 -50.76 49.71
C TRP A 350 28.20 -50.55 48.26
N SER A 351 29.18 -51.35 47.83
CA SER A 351 29.42 -51.63 46.42
C SER A 351 29.95 -53.05 46.24
N GLY A 352 29.13 -53.92 45.67
CA GLY A 352 29.58 -55.23 45.18
C GLY A 352 28.87 -56.44 45.76
N ARG A 353 27.59 -56.65 45.40
CA ARG A 353 27.10 -58.02 45.17
C ARG A 353 26.86 -58.18 43.66
N LYS A 354 27.53 -59.21 43.14
CA LYS A 354 27.83 -59.50 41.74
C LYS A 354 26.70 -60.26 41.03
N PHE A 355 26.78 -60.21 39.70
CA PHE A 355 26.12 -61.06 38.70
C PHE A 355 26.34 -62.57 38.94
N ASP A 356 25.33 -63.40 38.64
CA ASP A 356 25.31 -64.29 37.44
C ASP A 356 24.07 -65.21 37.43
N LEU A 357 23.25 -65.08 36.38
CA LEU A 357 22.78 -66.13 35.46
C LEU A 357 22.28 -65.49 34.17
#